data_AF-U6DMS0-F1
#
_entry.id   AF-U6DMS0-F1
#
_cell.length_a   1.000
_cell.length_b   1.000
_cell.length_c   1.000
_cell.angle_alpha   90.00
_cell.angle_beta   90.00
_cell.angle_gamma   90.00
#
_symmetry.space_group_name_H-M   'P 1'
#
loop_
_entity.id
_entity.type
_entity.pdbx_description
1 polymer ?
#
loop_
_entity_poly.entity_id
_entity_poly.type
_entity_poly.pdbx_seq_one_letter_code
_entity_poly.pdbx_strand_id
1 'polypeptide(L)'
;SLTVLAQDNVSGEMGEKLSLRKQRFMQFSSLEHEGEYYMTPRDFLFSIMFDQMERKTSVKKLTKKDIEDILAGIQPARCGSTFFRDLGDKGLISYTEYLFLLTILTKPHTGFHVAFKMLDADGNEMVEKKEFFKLQKIISKQDDLKTTAANETECQESTVKEPEITTTLQIYFFGKRGERKLHYREFRRFMENLQTEVQEMEFIQFSKGLSFMRKEDFAEWLLF
;
A
#
# COMPACT_ATOMS: atom_id res chain seq x y z
N SER A 1 -52.03 -24.60 -21.18
CA SER A 1 -51.23 -24.07 -22.29
C SER A 1 -51.18 -22.55 -22.24
N LEU A 2 -49.97 -21.99 -22.16
CA LEU A 2 -49.45 -20.78 -22.85
C LEU A 2 -48.26 -20.16 -22.09
N THR A 3 -47.12 -20.84 -22.23
CA THR A 3 -45.84 -20.37 -22.81
C THR A 3 -45.48 -18.87 -22.77
N VAL A 4 -44.36 -18.57 -22.06
CA VAL A 4 -43.15 -17.79 -22.45
C VAL A 4 -43.36 -16.33 -22.92
N LEU A 5 -42.68 -15.32 -22.33
CA LEU A 5 -41.33 -14.89 -22.73
C LEU A 5 -40.57 -14.20 -21.59
N ALA A 6 -39.43 -14.79 -21.25
CA ALA A 6 -38.31 -14.11 -20.62
C ALA A 6 -37.66 -13.17 -21.65
N GLN A 7 -37.28 -11.98 -21.22
CA GLN A 7 -36.31 -11.15 -21.94
C GLN A 7 -35.11 -10.97 -21.02
N ASP A 8 -34.13 -11.83 -21.26
CA ASP A 8 -32.74 -11.65 -20.88
C ASP A 8 -32.23 -10.32 -21.45
N ASN A 9 -31.76 -9.43 -20.58
CA ASN A 9 -30.80 -8.41 -20.97
C ASN A 9 -29.49 -8.71 -20.22
N VAL A 10 -28.73 -9.61 -20.83
CA VAL A 10 -27.32 -9.83 -20.54
C VAL A 10 -26.54 -8.70 -21.21
N SER A 11 -26.06 -7.75 -20.41
CA SER A 11 -24.86 -6.97 -20.69
C SER A 11 -23.96 -7.17 -19.46
N GLY A 12 -22.94 -8.02 -19.47
CA GLY A 12 -21.91 -8.10 -20.52
C GLY A 12 -20.68 -7.30 -20.09
N GLU A 13 -20.20 -7.47 -18.86
CA GLU A 13 -18.80 -7.23 -18.50
C GLU A 13 -18.36 -8.32 -17.52
N MET A 14 -17.69 -9.35 -18.05
CA MET A 14 -16.82 -10.22 -17.27
C MET A 14 -15.60 -9.41 -16.84
N GLY A 15 -15.80 -8.47 -15.92
CA GLY A 15 -14.70 -7.84 -15.20
C GLY A 15 -14.10 -8.89 -14.29
N GLU A 16 -12.81 -9.20 -14.47
CA GLU A 16 -12.05 -9.97 -13.48
C GLU A 16 -12.38 -9.42 -12.08
N LYS A 17 -12.89 -10.28 -11.21
CA LYS A 17 -13.38 -9.87 -9.90
C LYS A 17 -12.17 -9.48 -9.05
N LEU A 18 -11.79 -8.21 -9.08
CA LEU A 18 -10.62 -7.68 -8.37
C LEU A 18 -10.68 -8.08 -6.88
N SER A 19 -9.52 -8.41 -6.31
CA SER A 19 -9.43 -8.69 -4.87
C SER A 19 -9.96 -7.49 -4.05
N LEU A 20 -10.51 -7.72 -2.86
CA LEU A 20 -10.98 -6.62 -1.99
C LEU A 20 -9.88 -5.59 -1.72
N ARG A 21 -8.63 -6.05 -1.59
CA ARG A 21 -7.46 -5.18 -1.40
C ARG A 21 -7.18 -4.35 -2.65
N LYS A 22 -7.29 -4.93 -3.84
CA LYS A 22 -7.14 -4.20 -5.11
C LYS A 22 -8.28 -3.21 -5.32
N GLN A 23 -9.52 -3.59 -5.04
CA GLN A 23 -10.67 -2.68 -5.13
C GLN A 23 -10.49 -1.48 -4.19
N ARG A 24 -10.10 -1.73 -2.94
CA ARG A 24 -9.82 -0.67 -1.96
C ARG A 24 -8.66 0.21 -2.40
N PHE A 25 -7.61 -0.38 -2.97
CA PHE A 25 -6.51 0.39 -3.54
C PHE A 25 -6.99 1.33 -4.67
N MET A 26 -7.77 0.79 -5.62
CA MET A 26 -8.30 1.57 -6.73
C MET A 26 -9.26 2.68 -6.27
N GLN A 27 -10.05 2.43 -5.22
CA GLN A 27 -10.99 3.39 -4.65
C GLN A 27 -10.29 4.63 -4.06
N PHE A 28 -9.12 4.45 -3.43
CA PHE A 28 -8.41 5.52 -2.76
C PHE A 28 -7.25 6.10 -3.56
N SER A 29 -6.84 5.47 -4.67
CA SER A 29 -5.76 5.97 -5.53
C SER A 29 -6.15 7.29 -6.19
N SER A 30 -5.34 8.34 -6.00
CA SER A 30 -5.58 9.65 -6.60
C SER A 30 -4.65 9.99 -7.76
N LEU A 31 -3.68 9.13 -8.09
CA LEU A 31 -2.66 9.37 -9.11
C LEU A 31 -2.65 8.27 -10.18
N GLU A 32 -2.38 8.64 -11.43
CA GLU A 32 -2.22 7.71 -12.57
C GLU A 32 -0.99 8.11 -13.41
N HIS A 33 -0.16 7.15 -13.81
CA HIS A 33 0.90 7.34 -14.80
C HIS A 33 0.93 6.15 -15.76
N GLU A 34 0.85 6.43 -17.07
CA GLU A 34 0.91 5.39 -18.13
C GLU A 34 -0.06 4.21 -17.91
N GLY A 35 -1.24 4.49 -17.33
CA GLY A 35 -2.27 3.48 -17.02
C GLY A 35 -2.12 2.77 -15.67
N GLU A 36 -1.01 2.99 -14.95
CA GLU A 36 -0.78 2.47 -13.61
C GLU A 36 -1.24 3.46 -12.54
N TYR A 37 -1.97 2.97 -11.55
CA TYR A 37 -2.52 3.78 -10.44
C TYR A 37 -1.59 3.79 -9.23
N TYR A 38 -1.52 4.93 -8.56
CA TYR A 38 -0.71 5.15 -7.36
C TYR A 38 -1.51 5.87 -6.28
N MET A 39 -1.13 5.61 -5.03
CA MET A 39 -1.58 6.35 -3.86
C MET A 39 -0.57 7.39 -3.44
N THR A 40 -1.05 8.51 -2.92
CA THR A 40 -0.25 9.37 -2.05
C THR A 40 -0.15 8.79 -0.63
N PRO A 41 0.82 9.24 0.20
CA PRO A 41 0.83 8.93 1.63
C PRO A 41 -0.48 9.24 2.35
N ARG A 42 -1.15 10.35 1.99
CA ARG A 42 -2.49 10.69 2.48
C ARG A 42 -3.54 9.66 2.05
N ASP A 43 -3.57 9.29 0.77
CA ASP A 43 -4.51 8.28 0.26
C ASP A 43 -4.37 6.96 1.00
N PHE A 44 -3.12 6.53 1.23
CA PHE A 44 -2.82 5.33 2.01
C PHE A 44 -3.41 5.43 3.42
N LEU A 45 -3.12 6.50 4.17
CA LEU A 45 -3.66 6.67 5.52
C LEU A 45 -5.20 6.67 5.52
N PHE A 46 -5.83 7.36 4.58
CA PHE A 46 -7.28 7.37 4.46
C PHE A 46 -7.87 6.01 4.09
N SER A 47 -7.16 5.22 3.29
CA SER A 47 -7.55 3.84 2.97
C SER A 47 -7.47 2.91 4.18
N ILE A 48 -6.74 3.26 5.25
CA ILE A 48 -6.77 2.52 6.51
C ILE A 48 -7.90 3.04 7.41
N MET A 49 -8.03 4.36 7.48
CA MET A 49 -8.90 5.07 8.43
C MET A 49 -10.39 5.11 8.08
N PHE A 50 -10.77 4.96 6.80
CA PHE A 50 -12.15 5.22 6.37
C PHE A 50 -12.70 4.09 5.50
N ASP A 51 -13.95 3.68 5.73
CA ASP A 51 -14.60 2.66 4.90
C ASP A 51 -14.97 3.18 3.49
N GLN A 52 -15.36 4.46 3.40
CA GLN A 52 -15.70 5.12 2.15
C GLN A 52 -14.98 6.45 2.02
N MET A 53 -14.61 6.81 0.79
CA MET A 53 -14.05 8.12 0.49
C MET A 53 -15.19 9.15 0.50
N GLU A 54 -15.17 10.11 1.42
CA GLU A 54 -16.23 11.12 1.55
C GLU A 54 -16.40 12.00 0.29
N ARG A 55 -15.36 12.10 -0.54
CA ARG A 55 -15.37 12.78 -1.84
C ARG A 55 -14.46 12.02 -2.81
N LYS A 56 -14.98 11.62 -3.98
CA LYS A 56 -14.15 11.06 -5.05
C LYS A 56 -13.23 12.14 -5.59
N THR A 57 -11.97 12.14 -5.15
CA THR A 57 -10.93 12.97 -5.76
C THR A 57 -10.73 12.51 -7.20
N SER A 58 -10.77 13.44 -8.16
CA SER A 58 -10.47 13.12 -9.55
C SER A 58 -9.03 12.62 -9.66
N VAL A 59 -8.83 11.46 -10.30
CA VAL A 59 -7.50 10.89 -10.50
C VAL A 59 -6.66 11.85 -11.36
N LYS A 60 -5.50 12.26 -10.84
CA LYS A 60 -4.55 13.14 -11.51
C LYS A 60 -3.60 12.31 -12.37
N LYS A 61 -3.63 12.53 -13.68
CA LYS A 61 -2.64 11.96 -14.60
C LYS A 61 -1.31 12.70 -14.46
N LEU A 62 -0.23 11.96 -14.25
CA LEU A 62 1.11 12.48 -14.04
C LEU A 62 1.99 12.22 -15.25
N THR A 63 2.84 13.19 -15.58
CA THR A 63 3.98 13.01 -16.48
C THR A 63 5.22 12.57 -15.69
N LYS A 64 6.28 12.09 -16.37
CA LYS A 64 7.54 11.73 -15.70
C LYS A 64 8.14 12.91 -14.90
N LYS A 65 8.00 14.12 -15.43
CA LYS A 65 8.45 15.35 -14.75
C LYS A 65 7.67 15.63 -13.48
N ASP A 66 6.34 15.46 -13.50
CA ASP A 66 5.51 15.64 -12.30
C ASP A 66 5.93 14.68 -11.18
N ILE A 67 6.29 13.45 -11.55
CA ILE A 67 6.77 12.45 -10.59
C ILE A 67 8.11 12.86 -10.00
N GLU A 68 9.06 13.29 -10.83
CA GLU A 68 10.34 13.82 -10.36
C GLU A 68 10.14 15.00 -9.38
N ASP A 69 9.22 15.91 -9.69
CA ASP A 69 8.90 17.06 -8.85
C ASP A 69 8.26 16.64 -7.52
N ILE A 70 7.35 15.67 -7.52
CA ILE A 70 6.74 15.09 -6.30
C ILE A 70 7.81 14.45 -5.41
N LEU A 71 8.74 13.72 -6.01
CA LEU A 71 9.74 12.94 -5.29
C LEU A 71 11.00 13.75 -4.91
N ALA A 72 11.24 14.91 -5.53
CA ALA A 72 12.42 15.74 -5.30
C ALA A 72 12.57 16.16 -3.82
N GLY A 73 11.44 16.37 -3.14
CA GLY A 73 11.37 16.84 -1.75
C GLY A 73 11.52 15.75 -0.68
N ILE A 74 11.57 14.47 -1.04
CA ILE A 74 11.65 13.37 -0.05
C ILE A 74 13.05 13.36 0.57
N GLN A 75 13.11 13.60 1.88
CA GLN A 75 14.34 13.56 2.68
C GLN A 75 14.30 12.35 3.62
N PRO A 76 15.14 11.31 3.43
CA PRO A 76 15.12 10.10 4.25
C PRO A 76 15.43 10.31 5.75
N ALA A 77 16.02 11.45 6.11
CA ALA A 77 16.56 11.71 7.45
C ALA A 77 15.53 12.21 8.48
N ARG A 78 14.34 12.67 8.06
CA ARG A 78 13.29 13.18 8.96
C ARG A 78 12.17 12.16 9.09
N CYS A 79 12.34 11.15 9.95
CA CYS A 79 11.31 10.13 10.15
C CYS A 79 11.12 9.75 11.62
N GLY A 80 10.01 10.24 12.19
CA GLY A 80 9.38 9.70 13.40
C GLY A 80 8.05 9.02 13.05
N SER A 81 7.11 8.98 13.99
CA SER A 81 5.74 8.49 13.82
C SER A 81 4.81 9.44 13.02
N THR A 82 5.38 10.41 12.30
CA THR A 82 4.63 11.41 11.50
C THR A 82 4.97 11.34 10.01
N PHE A 83 5.71 10.32 9.57
CA PHE A 83 6.31 10.28 8.24
C PHE A 83 5.28 10.41 7.10
N PHE A 84 4.20 9.62 7.12
CA PHE A 84 3.18 9.66 6.08
C PHE A 84 2.37 10.96 6.14
N ARG A 85 2.06 11.46 7.34
CA ARG A 85 1.35 12.73 7.54
C ARG A 85 2.16 13.94 7.05
N ASP A 86 3.47 13.95 7.33
CA ASP A 86 4.38 15.03 6.94
C ASP A 86 4.58 15.06 5.41
N LEU A 87 4.58 13.91 4.75
CA LEU A 87 4.60 13.83 3.29
C LEU A 87 3.27 14.30 2.67
N GLY A 88 2.14 13.96 3.29
CA GLY A 88 0.81 14.31 2.79
C GLY A 88 0.60 13.79 1.37
N ASP A 89 0.44 14.70 0.41
CA ASP A 89 0.22 14.35 -1.00
C ASP A 89 1.53 14.19 -1.80
N LYS A 90 2.69 14.40 -1.15
CA LYS A 90 4.03 14.36 -1.77
C LYS A 90 4.65 12.96 -1.69
N GLY A 91 4.07 12.03 -2.42
CA GLY A 91 4.65 10.70 -2.58
C GLY A 91 3.83 9.84 -3.53
N LEU A 92 4.47 8.78 -4.02
CA LEU A 92 3.84 7.71 -4.77
C LEU A 92 4.03 6.38 -4.03
N ILE A 93 2.93 5.66 -3.87
CA ILE A 93 2.84 4.31 -3.31
C ILE A 93 2.16 3.44 -4.35
N SER A 94 2.89 2.44 -4.85
CA SER A 94 2.38 1.45 -5.79
C SER A 94 1.48 0.41 -5.09
N TYR A 95 0.74 -0.37 -5.87
CA TYR A 95 -0.13 -1.42 -5.31
C TYR A 95 0.65 -2.46 -4.47
N THR A 96 1.85 -2.82 -4.89
CA THR A 96 2.67 -3.81 -4.17
C THR A 96 3.19 -3.25 -2.85
N GLU A 97 3.55 -1.96 -2.83
CA GLU A 97 3.93 -1.25 -1.62
C GLU A 97 2.74 -1.08 -0.67
N TYR A 98 1.55 -0.80 -1.20
CA TYR A 98 0.32 -0.77 -0.41
C TYR A 98 0.11 -2.09 0.33
N LEU A 99 0.20 -3.23 -0.37
CA LEU A 99 0.07 -4.55 0.26
C LEU A 99 1.19 -4.83 1.28
N PHE A 100 2.41 -4.37 1.02
CA PHE A 100 3.52 -4.45 1.96
C PHE A 100 3.24 -3.64 3.25
N LEU A 101 2.76 -2.41 3.13
CA LEU A 101 2.39 -1.57 4.28
C LEU A 101 1.24 -2.17 5.09
N LEU A 102 0.20 -2.71 4.44
CA LEU A 102 -0.87 -3.47 5.11
C LEU A 102 -0.33 -4.67 5.89
N THR A 103 0.65 -5.37 5.31
CA THR A 103 1.29 -6.51 5.97
C THR A 103 2.04 -6.07 7.21
N ILE A 104 2.71 -4.91 7.18
CA ILE A 104 3.38 -4.36 8.37
C ILE A 104 2.38 -4.04 9.48
N LEU A 105 1.27 -3.38 9.16
CA LEU A 105 0.26 -2.97 10.15
C LEU A 105 -0.29 -4.17 10.96
N THR A 106 -0.36 -5.34 10.34
CA THR A 106 -0.90 -6.56 10.97
C THR A 106 0.17 -7.50 11.55
N LYS A 107 1.46 -7.15 11.44
CA LYS A 107 2.56 -8.00 11.94
C LYS A 107 2.91 -7.64 13.39
N PRO A 108 2.99 -8.63 14.31
CA PRO A 108 3.50 -8.37 15.66
C PRO A 108 5.01 -8.10 15.61
N HIS A 109 5.53 -7.37 16.60
CA HIS A 109 6.97 -7.05 16.71
C HIS A 109 7.87 -8.30 16.66
N THR A 110 7.43 -9.42 17.23
CA THR A 110 8.14 -10.71 17.20
C THR A 110 8.30 -11.26 15.78
N GLY A 111 7.41 -10.90 14.86
CA GLY A 111 7.44 -11.30 13.46
C GLY A 111 8.36 -10.44 12.58
N PHE A 112 8.86 -9.31 13.06
CA PHE A 112 9.65 -8.37 12.24
C PHE A 112 10.98 -8.98 11.79
N HIS A 113 11.66 -9.68 12.71
CA HIS A 113 12.93 -10.34 12.40
C HIS A 113 12.74 -11.47 11.38
N VAL A 114 11.65 -12.23 11.50
CA VAL A 114 11.32 -13.30 10.56
C VAL A 114 11.02 -12.73 9.17
N ALA A 115 10.22 -11.66 9.10
CA ALA A 115 9.92 -10.99 7.85
C ALA A 115 11.19 -10.42 7.19
N PHE A 116 12.08 -9.81 7.97
CA PHE A 116 13.36 -9.31 7.47
C PHE A 116 14.25 -10.43 6.93
N LYS A 117 14.38 -11.55 7.64
CA LYS A 117 15.11 -12.73 7.16
C LYS A 117 14.52 -13.36 5.90
N MET A 118 13.22 -13.22 5.67
CA MET A 118 12.61 -13.64 4.40
C MET A 118 12.99 -12.72 3.23
N LEU A 119 13.45 -11.50 3.50
CA LEU A 119 13.91 -10.54 2.50
C LEU A 119 15.42 -10.63 2.23
N ASP A 120 16.19 -10.78 3.30
CA ASP A 120 17.64 -10.93 3.30
C ASP A 120 18.04 -12.33 2.82
N ALA A 121 18.17 -12.49 1.50
CA ALA A 121 18.39 -13.80 0.88
C ALA A 121 19.85 -14.27 1.00
N ASP A 122 20.79 -13.35 1.16
CA ASP A 122 22.21 -13.64 1.32
C ASP A 122 22.69 -13.65 2.79
N GLY A 123 21.83 -13.24 3.73
CA GLY A 123 22.06 -13.31 5.17
C GLY A 123 23.02 -12.24 5.68
N ASN A 124 23.17 -11.13 4.96
CA ASN A 124 24.13 -10.07 5.26
C ASN A 124 23.56 -9.00 6.23
N GLU A 125 22.36 -9.21 6.77
CA GLU A 125 21.59 -8.30 7.62
C GLU A 125 21.19 -6.97 6.97
N MET A 126 21.21 -6.92 5.63
CA MET A 126 20.90 -5.76 4.80
C MET A 126 20.04 -6.16 3.60
N VAL A 127 18.91 -5.51 3.42
CA VAL A 127 18.07 -5.73 2.22
C VAL A 127 18.52 -4.78 1.12
N GLU A 128 18.74 -5.31 -0.09
CA GLU A 128 18.99 -4.53 -1.30
C GLU A 128 17.69 -4.21 -2.06
N LYS A 129 17.72 -3.16 -2.91
CA LYS A 129 16.56 -2.78 -3.74
C LYS A 129 16.00 -3.96 -4.55
N LYS A 130 16.89 -4.80 -5.12
CA LYS A 130 16.53 -5.99 -5.89
C LYS A 130 15.79 -7.06 -5.06
N GLU A 131 16.11 -7.17 -3.77
CA GLU A 131 15.49 -8.13 -2.86
C GLU A 131 14.11 -7.64 -2.41
N PHE A 132 13.98 -6.33 -2.18
CA PHE A 132 12.69 -5.71 -1.95
C PHE A 132 11.71 -5.93 -3.11
N PHE A 133 12.18 -5.90 -4.37
CA PHE A 133 11.34 -6.24 -5.53
C PHE A 133 10.87 -7.70 -5.54
N LYS A 134 11.68 -8.65 -5.04
CA LYS A 134 11.25 -10.05 -4.93
C LYS A 134 10.07 -10.19 -3.98
N LEU A 135 10.03 -9.42 -2.88
CA LEU A 135 8.89 -9.39 -1.98
C LEU A 135 7.63 -8.88 -2.66
N GLN A 136 7.74 -7.76 -3.39
CA GLN A 136 6.63 -7.23 -4.16
C GLN A 136 6.05 -8.29 -5.10
N LYS A 137 6.91 -9.07 -5.77
CA LYS A 137 6.50 -10.20 -6.63
C LYS A 137 5.75 -11.29 -5.87
N ILE A 138 6.20 -11.66 -4.66
CA ILE A 138 5.53 -12.70 -3.84
C ILE A 138 4.17 -12.20 -3.35
N ILE A 139 4.12 -10.97 -2.84
CA ILE A 139 2.90 -10.37 -2.29
C ILE A 139 1.83 -10.20 -3.38
N SER A 140 2.21 -9.75 -4.58
CA SER A 140 1.31 -9.67 -5.74
C SER A 140 0.75 -11.05 -6.12
N LYS A 141 1.63 -12.05 -6.30
CA LYS A 141 1.20 -13.41 -6.65
C LYS A 141 0.22 -14.01 -5.63
N GLN A 142 0.42 -13.71 -4.34
CA GLN A 142 -0.48 -14.20 -3.30
C GLN A 142 -1.85 -13.52 -3.33
N ASP A 143 -1.94 -12.27 -3.80
CA ASP A 143 -3.22 -11.60 -4.01
C ASP A 143 -3.96 -12.16 -5.25
N ASP A 144 -3.22 -12.45 -6.32
CA ASP A 144 -3.76 -13.05 -7.54
C ASP A 144 -4.32 -14.46 -7.27
N LEU A 145 -3.58 -15.29 -6.52
CA LEU A 145 -3.98 -16.66 -6.13
C LEU A 145 -5.23 -16.69 -5.23
N LYS A 146 -5.44 -15.67 -4.39
CA LYS A 146 -6.67 -15.55 -3.57
C LYS A 146 -7.90 -15.17 -4.41
N THR A 147 -7.69 -14.66 -5.61
CA THR A 147 -8.73 -14.25 -6.55
C THR A 147 -9.10 -15.39 -7.52
N THR A 148 -8.19 -16.32 -7.77
CA THR A 148 -8.30 -17.43 -8.75
C THR A 148 -8.52 -18.82 -8.13
N ALA A 149 -9.33 -18.93 -7.06
CA ALA A 149 -9.83 -20.24 -6.60
C ALA A 149 -10.76 -20.95 -7.61
N ALA A 150 -10.99 -20.36 -8.79
CA ALA A 150 -11.62 -20.97 -9.94
C ALA A 150 -10.86 -20.54 -11.20
N ASN A 151 -9.78 -21.25 -11.53
CA ASN A 151 -9.34 -21.64 -12.87
C ASN A 151 -7.84 -21.98 -12.80
N GLU A 152 -7.56 -23.29 -12.83
CA GLU A 152 -6.24 -23.80 -13.14
C GLU A 152 -5.88 -23.36 -14.58
N THR A 153 -4.69 -22.80 -14.78
CA THR A 153 -3.70 -23.17 -15.83
C THR A 153 -2.73 -22.00 -16.11
N GLU A 154 -1.45 -22.37 -16.22
CA GLU A 154 -0.30 -21.63 -16.79
C GLU A 154 0.34 -20.49 -15.96
N CYS A 155 1.36 -20.89 -15.19
CA CYS A 155 2.47 -20.02 -14.79
C CYS A 155 3.21 -19.51 -16.03
N GLN A 156 2.78 -18.38 -16.59
CA GLN A 156 3.68 -17.55 -17.37
C GLN A 156 4.61 -16.81 -16.40
N GLU A 157 5.90 -17.07 -16.57
CA GLU A 157 6.99 -16.35 -15.93
C GLU A 157 7.00 -14.91 -16.47
N SER A 158 6.14 -14.04 -15.91
CA SER A 158 6.19 -12.62 -16.21
C SER A 158 7.55 -12.10 -15.74
N THR A 159 8.41 -11.79 -16.71
CA THR A 159 9.61 -10.98 -16.50
C THR A 159 9.13 -9.64 -15.98
N VAL A 160 9.17 -9.48 -14.65
CA VAL A 160 8.88 -8.22 -13.98
C VAL A 160 9.95 -7.24 -14.43
N LYS A 161 9.58 -6.35 -15.37
CA LYS A 161 10.37 -5.15 -15.63
C LYS A 161 10.47 -4.40 -14.30
N GLU A 162 11.66 -3.95 -13.93
CA GLU A 162 11.75 -2.98 -12.82
C GLU A 162 10.73 -1.88 -13.10
N PRO A 163 9.92 -1.47 -12.10
CA PRO A 163 8.95 -0.43 -12.32
C PRO A 163 9.69 0.77 -12.89
N GLU A 164 9.17 1.27 -14.02
CA GLU A 164 9.78 2.35 -14.79
C GLU A 164 9.92 3.64 -13.95
N ILE A 165 9.19 3.69 -12.84
CA ILE A 165 9.09 4.81 -11.93
C ILE A 165 9.61 4.42 -10.55
N THR A 166 10.43 5.31 -9.99
CA THR A 166 10.85 5.23 -8.59
C THR A 166 9.73 5.69 -7.66
N THR A 167 9.52 4.99 -6.53
CA THR A 167 8.45 5.27 -5.56
C THR A 167 8.99 5.87 -4.26
N THR A 168 8.09 6.28 -3.37
CA THR A 168 8.43 6.87 -2.07
C THR A 168 9.26 5.93 -1.21
N LEU A 169 8.83 4.67 -1.04
CA LEU A 169 9.53 3.71 -0.19
C LEU A 169 10.88 3.31 -0.78
N GLN A 170 11.00 3.27 -2.11
CA GLN A 170 12.30 3.02 -2.76
C GLN A 170 13.31 4.12 -2.47
N ILE A 171 12.93 5.39 -2.60
CA ILE A 171 13.81 6.52 -2.24
C ILE A 171 14.14 6.49 -0.76
N TYR A 172 13.14 6.21 0.06
CA TYR A 172 13.28 6.20 1.51
C TYR A 172 14.30 5.15 1.99
N PHE A 173 14.15 3.91 1.54
CA PHE A 173 15.01 2.81 1.97
C PHE A 173 16.35 2.77 1.23
N PHE A 174 16.35 3.00 -0.09
CA PHE A 174 17.51 2.72 -0.94
C PHE A 174 18.15 3.97 -1.55
N GLY A 175 17.59 5.15 -1.31
CA GLY A 175 18.07 6.39 -1.94
C GLY A 175 17.58 6.56 -3.38
N LYS A 176 17.92 7.71 -3.99
CA LYS A 176 17.36 8.09 -5.31
C LYS A 176 17.83 7.17 -6.44
N ARG A 177 18.97 6.51 -6.28
CA ARG A 177 19.57 5.62 -7.28
C ARG A 177 19.67 4.17 -6.81
N GLY A 178 19.10 3.84 -5.64
CA GLY A 178 19.21 2.50 -5.06
C GLY A 178 20.59 2.19 -4.46
N GLU A 179 21.37 3.23 -4.14
CA GLU A 179 22.74 3.14 -3.65
C GLU A 179 22.86 2.73 -2.17
N ARG A 180 21.79 2.89 -1.39
CA ARG A 180 21.74 2.50 0.02
C ARG A 180 21.18 1.09 0.16
N LYS A 181 21.60 0.40 1.22
CA LYS A 181 21.01 -0.85 1.67
C LYS A 181 20.20 -0.61 2.94
N LEU A 182 19.16 -1.41 3.15
CA LEU A 182 18.25 -1.27 4.27
C LEU A 182 18.64 -2.22 5.40
N HIS A 183 19.19 -1.67 6.49
CA HIS A 183 19.57 -2.46 7.66
C HIS A 183 18.34 -2.86 8.48
N TYR A 184 18.40 -4.01 9.17
CA TYR A 184 17.30 -4.49 10.04
C TYR A 184 16.82 -3.43 11.05
N ARG A 185 17.75 -2.71 11.67
CA ARG A 185 17.42 -1.64 12.63
C ARG A 185 16.56 -0.53 12.01
N GLU A 186 16.83 -0.17 10.77
CA GLU A 186 16.05 0.85 10.05
C GLU A 186 14.69 0.29 9.63
N PHE A 187 14.65 -0.94 9.14
CA PHE A 187 13.42 -1.65 8.79
C PHE A 187 12.48 -1.79 9.99
N ARG A 188 13.00 -2.25 11.13
CA ARG A 188 12.26 -2.37 12.39
C ARG A 188 11.71 -1.02 12.83
N ARG A 189 12.53 0.03 12.85
CA ARG A 189 12.09 1.37 13.24
C ARG A 189 10.99 1.90 12.30
N PHE A 190 11.10 1.64 11.00
CA PHE A 190 10.06 2.00 10.04
C PHE A 190 8.73 1.30 10.37
N MET A 191 8.75 -0.01 10.66
CA MET A 191 7.54 -0.75 11.02
C MET A 191 6.90 -0.24 12.32
N GLU A 192 7.71 0.00 13.36
CA GLU A 192 7.25 0.55 14.64
C GLU A 192 6.65 1.94 14.47
N ASN A 193 7.30 2.81 13.69
CA ASN A 193 6.82 4.15 13.41
C ASN A 193 5.51 4.13 12.60
N LEU A 194 5.39 3.25 11.60
CA LEU A 194 4.17 3.14 10.79
C LEU A 194 2.98 2.67 11.64
N GLN A 195 3.17 1.66 12.49
CA GLN A 195 2.12 1.21 13.41
C GLN A 195 1.71 2.31 14.39
N THR A 196 2.71 3.01 14.96
CA THR A 196 2.48 4.14 15.86
C THR A 196 1.73 5.27 15.15
N GLU A 197 2.09 5.59 13.91
CA GLU A 197 1.48 6.66 13.13
C GLU A 197 -0.01 6.41 12.86
N VAL A 198 -0.38 5.18 12.53
CA VAL A 198 -1.80 4.78 12.34
C VAL A 198 -2.56 4.82 13.67
N GLN A 199 -1.97 4.29 14.75
CA GLN A 199 -2.59 4.34 16.08
C GLN A 199 -2.84 5.77 16.56
N GLU A 200 -1.88 6.68 16.35
CA GLU A 200 -2.04 8.10 16.66
C GLU A 200 -3.19 8.72 15.85
N MET A 201 -3.33 8.37 14.58
CA MET A 201 -4.43 8.86 13.75
C MET A 201 -5.79 8.36 14.20
N GLU A 202 -5.91 7.07 14.51
CA GLU A 202 -7.11 6.49 15.11
C GLU A 202 -7.45 7.19 16.42
N PHE A 203 -6.47 7.36 17.30
CA PHE A 203 -6.67 8.06 18.55
C PHE A 203 -7.19 9.48 18.32
N ILE A 204 -6.58 10.27 17.44
CA ILE A 204 -7.00 11.65 17.15
C ILE A 204 -8.43 11.69 16.57
N GLN A 205 -8.76 10.75 15.68
CA GLN A 205 -10.08 10.65 15.06
C GLN A 205 -11.18 10.40 16.10
N PHE A 206 -10.99 9.38 16.95
CA PHE A 206 -12.00 8.99 17.95
C PHE A 206 -12.02 9.90 19.18
N SER A 207 -10.87 10.46 19.58
CA SER A 207 -10.80 11.48 20.65
C SER A 207 -11.32 12.85 20.21
N LYS A 208 -11.61 13.06 18.92
CA LYS A 208 -12.07 14.34 18.36
C LYS A 208 -11.08 15.48 18.65
N GLY A 209 -9.78 15.16 18.62
CA GLY A 209 -8.68 16.08 18.88
C GLY A 209 -8.36 16.34 20.36
N LEU A 210 -8.99 15.61 21.29
CA LEU A 210 -8.67 15.69 22.70
C LEU A 210 -7.41 14.87 23.03
N SER A 211 -6.73 15.22 24.12
CA SER A 211 -5.59 14.43 24.64
C SER A 211 -6.01 13.14 25.36
N PHE A 212 -7.31 12.87 25.45
CA PHE A 212 -7.88 11.68 26.08
C PHE A 212 -9.09 11.18 25.28
N MET A 213 -9.39 9.89 25.38
CA MET A 213 -10.55 9.25 24.75
C MET A 213 -11.59 8.93 25.82
N ARG A 214 -12.86 9.27 25.58
CA ARG A 214 -13.96 8.89 26.48
C ARG A 214 -14.27 7.41 26.32
N LYS A 215 -14.92 6.79 27.31
CA LYS A 215 -15.22 5.35 27.27
C LYS A 215 -16.12 4.98 26.10
N GLU A 216 -17.04 5.88 25.74
CA GLU A 216 -17.95 5.70 24.62
C GLU A 216 -17.21 5.76 23.28
N ASP A 217 -16.31 6.74 23.10
CA ASP A 217 -15.49 6.83 21.88
C ASP A 217 -14.50 5.65 21.77
N PHE A 218 -14.02 5.12 22.90
CA PHE A 218 -13.19 3.91 22.93
C PHE A 218 -13.98 2.65 22.57
N ALA A 219 -15.22 2.52 23.02
CA ALA A 219 -16.09 1.42 22.62
C ALA A 219 -16.42 1.49 21.13
N GLU A 220 -16.61 2.70 20.57
CA GLU A 220 -16.79 2.91 19.14
C GLU A 220 -15.53 2.49 18.36
N TRP A 221 -14.34 2.90 18.80
CA TRP A 221 -13.06 2.50 18.19
C TRP A 221 -12.82 0.99 18.24
N LEU A 222 -13.19 0.30 19.32
CA LEU A 222 -13.03 -1.16 19.42
C LEU A 222 -13.90 -1.96 18.43
N LEU A 223 -15.00 -1.37 17.98
CA LEU A 223 -15.97 -1.98 17.06
C LEU A 223 -15.75 -1.54 15.61
N PHE A 224 -14.80 -0.62 15.39
CA PHE A 224 -14.34 -0.15 14.10
C PHE A 224 -13.39 -1.16 13.44
#